data_AF-A0A353WWG1-F1
#
_entry.id   AF-A0A353WWG1-F1
#
_cell.length_a   1.000
_cell.length_b   1.000
_cell.length_c   1.000
_cell.angle_alpha   90.00
_cell.angle_beta   90.00
_cell.angle_gamma   90.00
#
_symmetry.space_group_name_H-M   'P 1'
#
loop_
_entity.id
_entity.type
_entity.pdbx_description
1 polymer ?
#
loop_
_entity_poly.entity_id
_entity_poly.type
_entity_poly.pdbx_seq_one_letter_code
_entity_poly.pdbx_strand_id
1 'polypeptide(L)'
;MTKVDFLIRKHSAATPKERLMHYSNLNELASRIYTRRPDYSIQSFATISYTDILKVFKKLQKYEVEYLLVGGIAQALHGYTKLTYNLDLWLPENDANTKRLIRALKNLNLEDVYYLEHYHILSGFTNVQYKHSFYINLMHRTMFFEAKDYETYCKRAEVMTVDDCHIPVMRLKDIIWEKEAYNREKDREDIIVLQKLLSEQNKTRQRVASDNI
;
A
#
# COMPACT_ATOMS: atom_id res chain seq x y z
N MET A 1 22.96 6.54 -18.35
CA MET A 1 21.96 5.97 -17.41
C MET A 1 22.20 6.63 -16.06
N THR A 2 21.21 7.33 -15.50
CA THR A 2 21.36 7.99 -14.19
C THR A 2 21.28 6.97 -13.05
N LYS A 3 21.73 7.31 -11.83
CA LYS A 3 21.55 6.46 -10.63
C LYS A 3 20.06 6.13 -10.40
N VAL A 4 19.18 7.09 -10.70
CA VAL A 4 17.72 6.91 -10.59
C VAL A 4 17.22 5.88 -11.60
N ASP A 5 17.66 5.95 -12.86
CA ASP A 5 17.23 4.98 -13.89
C ASP A 5 17.72 3.55 -13.57
N PHE A 6 18.92 3.42 -13.00
CA PHE A 6 19.43 2.13 -12.52
C PHE A 6 18.56 1.54 -11.41
N LEU A 7 18.18 2.35 -10.42
CA LEU A 7 17.32 1.92 -9.32
C LEU A 7 15.92 1.54 -9.83
N ILE A 8 15.32 2.36 -10.70
CA ILE A 8 14.01 2.05 -11.30
C ILE A 8 14.06 0.71 -12.03
N ARG A 9 15.10 0.47 -12.84
CA ARG A 9 15.25 -0.81 -13.55
C ARG A 9 15.41 -1.99 -12.59
N LYS A 10 16.24 -1.85 -11.55
CA LYS A 10 16.44 -2.89 -10.53
C LYS A 10 15.14 -3.21 -9.78
N HIS A 11 14.41 -2.20 -9.33
CA HIS A 11 13.16 -2.40 -8.60
C HIS A 11 12.03 -2.92 -9.50
N SER A 12 11.97 -2.50 -10.77
CA SER A 12 11.04 -3.04 -11.76
C SER A 12 11.28 -4.54 -12.03
N ALA A 13 12.53 -5.00 -11.99
CA ALA A 13 12.85 -6.42 -12.13
C ALA A 13 12.61 -7.25 -10.86
N ALA A 14 12.52 -6.62 -9.68
CA ALA A 14 12.30 -7.31 -8.41
C ALA A 14 10.89 -7.90 -8.31
N THR A 15 10.77 -9.05 -7.66
CA THR A 15 9.49 -9.69 -7.33
C THR A 15 8.69 -8.85 -6.32
N PRO A 16 7.36 -9.02 -6.23
CA PRO A 16 6.54 -8.34 -5.21
C PRO A 16 7.08 -8.55 -3.79
N LYS A 17 7.57 -9.75 -3.48
CA LYS A 17 8.22 -10.07 -2.19
C LYS A 17 9.45 -9.21 -1.94
N GLU A 18 10.40 -9.19 -2.87
CA GLU A 18 11.61 -8.38 -2.75
C GLU A 18 11.30 -6.90 -2.62
N ARG A 19 10.33 -6.39 -3.37
CA ARG A 19 9.88 -5.00 -3.26
C ARG A 19 9.31 -4.67 -1.88
N LEU A 20 8.49 -5.54 -1.30
CA LEU A 20 7.95 -5.34 0.05
C LEU A 20 9.04 -5.45 1.13
N MET A 21 10.02 -6.34 0.95
CA MET A 21 11.20 -6.42 1.83
C MET A 21 12.06 -5.16 1.74
N HIS A 22 12.32 -4.64 0.53
CA HIS A 22 13.05 -3.38 0.36
C HIS A 22 12.36 -2.21 1.07
N TYR A 23 11.03 -2.12 0.95
CA TYR A 23 10.24 -1.13 1.68
C TYR A 23 10.38 -1.29 3.19
N SER A 24 10.24 -2.49 3.72
CA SER A 24 10.34 -2.75 5.16
C SER A 24 11.75 -2.42 5.70
N ASN A 25 12.79 -2.83 4.97
CA ASN A 25 14.19 -2.55 5.32
C ASN A 25 14.50 -1.04 5.35
N LEU A 26 13.93 -0.26 4.42
CA LEU A 26 14.09 1.19 4.41
C LEU A 26 13.42 1.83 5.63
N ASN A 27 12.21 1.39 5.99
CA ASN A 27 11.51 1.89 7.17
C ASN A 27 12.23 1.52 8.47
N GLU A 28 12.77 0.29 8.57
CA GLU A 28 13.60 -0.13 9.70
C GLU A 28 14.87 0.71 9.83
N LEU A 29 15.57 0.97 8.72
CA LEU A 29 16.75 1.82 8.71
C LEU A 29 16.41 3.25 9.13
N ALA A 30 15.35 3.83 8.58
CA ALA A 30 14.88 5.17 8.95
C ALA A 30 14.59 5.25 10.45
N SER A 31 13.81 4.29 10.99
CA SER A 31 13.50 4.21 12.42
C SER A 31 14.76 4.16 13.30
N ARG A 32 15.77 3.35 12.93
CA ARG A 32 17.05 3.29 13.66
C ARG A 32 17.84 4.60 13.62
N ILE A 33 17.78 5.34 12.52
CA ILE A 33 18.43 6.66 12.40
C ILE A 33 17.73 7.67 13.31
N TYR A 34 16.40 7.69 13.31
CA TYR A 34 15.62 8.65 14.10
C TYR A 34 15.70 8.40 15.61
N THR A 35 15.59 7.15 16.05
CA THR A 35 15.70 6.76 17.48
C THR A 35 17.04 7.11 18.12
N ARG A 36 18.09 7.36 17.34
CA ARG A 36 19.42 7.76 17.81
C ARG A 36 19.59 9.28 17.95
N ARG A 37 18.58 10.08 17.62
CA ARG A 37 18.61 11.54 17.71
C ARG A 37 17.77 12.03 18.90
N PRO A 38 18.39 12.56 19.98
CA PRO A 38 17.69 12.95 21.20
C PRO A 38 16.82 14.22 21.07
N ASP A 39 16.94 14.95 19.96
CA ASP A 39 16.22 16.21 19.67
C ASP A 39 14.89 16.02 18.92
N TYR A 40 14.55 14.79 18.53
CA TYR A 40 13.25 14.47 17.93
C TYR A 40 12.26 14.04 19.01
N SER A 41 11.12 14.74 19.10
CA SER A 41 10.02 14.34 19.98
C SER A 41 9.55 12.93 19.59
N ILE A 42 9.46 12.06 20.60
CA ILE A 42 9.28 10.59 20.52
C ILE A 42 7.88 10.18 20.00
N GLN A 43 7.07 11.09 19.45
CA GLN A 43 5.81 10.70 18.84
C GLN A 43 6.06 9.98 17.51
N SER A 44 5.93 8.66 17.54
CA SER A 44 5.52 7.78 16.42
C SER A 44 6.58 7.19 15.46
N PHE A 45 7.78 6.81 15.92
CA PHE A 45 8.66 5.95 15.10
C PHE A 45 8.26 4.47 15.18
N ALA A 46 7.09 4.24 14.62
CA ALA A 46 6.44 2.97 14.51
C ALA A 46 7.00 2.31 13.22
N THR A 47 7.81 1.26 13.38
CA THR A 47 8.46 0.56 12.25
C THR A 47 7.48 -0.39 11.59
N ILE A 48 7.20 -0.21 10.30
CA ILE A 48 6.39 -1.17 9.54
C ILE A 48 7.25 -2.35 9.05
N SER A 49 7.15 -3.48 9.76
CA SER A 49 7.93 -4.68 9.44
C SER A 49 7.27 -5.52 8.35
N TYR A 50 8.09 -6.20 7.54
CA TYR A 50 7.61 -7.15 6.51
C TYR A 50 6.66 -8.19 7.11
N THR A 51 7.02 -8.72 8.28
CA THR A 51 6.24 -9.77 8.94
C THR A 51 4.89 -9.29 9.45
N ASP A 52 4.80 -8.03 9.90
CA ASP A 52 3.54 -7.48 10.40
C ASP A 52 2.61 -7.08 9.27
N ILE A 53 3.13 -6.54 8.17
CA ILE A 53 2.34 -6.33 6.94
C ILE A 53 1.70 -7.66 6.50
N LEU A 54 2.48 -8.73 6.43
CA LEU A 54 1.96 -10.04 6.02
C LEU A 54 0.93 -10.60 7.01
N LYS A 55 1.10 -10.41 8.32
CA LYS A 55 0.07 -10.83 9.30
C LYS A 55 -1.26 -10.14 9.03
N VAL A 56 -1.25 -8.85 8.67
CA VAL A 56 -2.47 -8.14 8.29
C VAL A 56 -3.07 -8.77 7.03
N PHE A 57 -2.31 -8.91 5.94
CA PHE A 57 -2.83 -9.49 4.70
C PHE A 57 -3.35 -10.93 4.88
N LYS A 58 -2.63 -11.79 5.61
CA LYS A 58 -3.11 -13.15 5.94
C LYS A 58 -4.44 -13.15 6.68
N LYS A 59 -4.64 -12.19 7.59
CA LYS A 59 -5.90 -12.06 8.34
C LYS A 59 -7.01 -11.53 7.45
N LEU A 60 -6.76 -10.50 6.64
CA LEU A 60 -7.75 -10.02 5.66
C LEU A 60 -8.18 -11.16 4.72
N GLN A 61 -7.24 -11.92 4.18
CA GLN A 61 -7.51 -13.09 3.33
C GLN A 61 -8.29 -14.19 4.06
N LYS A 62 -7.87 -14.57 5.27
CA LYS A 62 -8.55 -15.61 6.08
C LYS A 62 -10.02 -15.29 6.38
N TYR A 63 -10.33 -14.01 6.58
CA TYR A 63 -11.70 -13.55 6.87
C TYR A 63 -12.43 -13.04 5.64
N GLU A 64 -11.87 -13.25 4.43
CA GLU A 64 -12.46 -12.89 3.15
C GLU A 64 -12.84 -11.40 3.09
N VAL A 65 -11.99 -10.54 3.63
CA VAL A 65 -12.18 -9.09 3.56
C VAL A 65 -11.92 -8.65 2.12
N GLU A 66 -12.92 -8.00 1.52
CA GLU A 66 -12.79 -7.36 0.23
C GLU A 66 -12.11 -6.00 0.44
N TYR A 67 -11.00 -5.77 -0.26
CA TYR A 67 -10.26 -4.52 -0.23
C TYR A 67 -9.46 -4.34 -1.53
N LEU A 68 -9.02 -3.11 -1.77
CA LEU A 68 -8.01 -2.78 -2.76
C LEU A 68 -6.87 -2.05 -2.03
N LEU A 69 -5.65 -2.57 -2.14
CA LEU A 69 -4.48 -1.92 -1.59
C LEU A 69 -4.13 -0.70 -2.44
N VAL A 70 -4.06 0.46 -1.80
CA VAL A 70 -3.74 1.76 -2.41
C VAL A 70 -2.55 2.42 -1.68
N GLY A 71 -2.26 3.68 -1.99
CA GLY A 71 -1.31 4.48 -1.23
C GLY A 71 0.16 4.07 -1.40
N GLY A 72 0.96 4.27 -0.36
CA GLY A 72 2.43 4.13 -0.45
C GLY A 72 2.92 2.68 -0.54
N ILE A 73 2.25 1.74 0.14
CA ILE A 73 2.61 0.32 0.08
C ILE A 73 2.24 -0.27 -1.29
N ALA A 74 1.13 0.17 -1.91
CA ALA A 74 0.83 -0.18 -3.30
C ALA A 74 1.93 0.27 -4.27
N GLN A 75 2.41 1.52 -4.13
CA GLN A 75 3.54 2.02 -4.91
C GLN A 75 4.83 1.20 -4.68
N ALA A 76 5.10 0.82 -3.43
CA ALA A 76 6.24 -0.03 -3.10
C ALA A 76 6.16 -1.38 -3.83
N LEU A 77 5.00 -2.04 -3.82
CA LEU A 77 4.77 -3.29 -4.55
C LEU A 77 4.90 -3.14 -6.07
N HIS A 78 4.68 -1.95 -6.64
CA HIS A 78 4.98 -1.67 -8.05
C HIS A 78 6.48 -1.44 -8.33
N GLY A 79 7.26 -1.11 -7.30
CA GLY A 79 8.71 -0.89 -7.39
C GLY A 79 9.16 0.53 -7.01
N TYR A 80 8.24 1.40 -6.58
CA TYR A 80 8.57 2.73 -6.07
C TYR A 80 8.43 2.77 -4.55
N THR A 81 9.56 2.68 -3.85
CA THR A 81 9.61 2.71 -2.39
C THR A 81 9.78 4.13 -1.87
N LYS A 82 8.79 4.61 -1.11
CA LYS A 82 8.82 5.85 -0.33
C LYS A 82 8.39 5.54 1.11
N LEU A 83 8.95 6.25 2.08
CA LEU A 83 8.55 6.10 3.48
C LEU A 83 7.07 6.48 3.63
N THR A 84 6.28 5.59 4.23
CA THR A 84 4.90 5.81 4.65
C THR A 84 4.66 4.97 5.90
N TYR A 85 3.79 5.44 6.77
CA TYR A 85 3.41 4.75 8.00
C TYR A 85 1.97 4.21 7.96
N ASN A 86 1.36 4.22 6.76
CA ASN A 86 0.01 3.77 6.54
C ASN A 86 -0.02 2.55 5.60
N LEU A 87 -0.78 1.53 6.01
CA LEU A 87 -1.34 0.52 5.14
C LEU A 87 -2.73 1.00 4.72
N ASP A 88 -2.84 1.57 3.52
CA ASP A 88 -4.07 2.17 3.01
C ASP A 88 -4.96 1.13 2.31
N LEU A 89 -6.16 0.89 2.87
CA LEU A 89 -7.14 -0.07 2.35
C LEU A 89 -8.39 0.65 1.86
N TRP A 90 -8.63 0.60 0.56
CA TRP A 90 -9.90 1.02 -0.02
C TRP A 90 -10.89 -0.14 0.06
N LEU A 91 -12.05 0.08 0.69
CA LEU A 91 -13.06 -0.92 1.00
C LEU A 91 -14.38 -0.61 0.29
N PRO A 92 -15.15 -1.63 -0.14
CA PRO A 92 -16.51 -1.42 -0.58
C PRO A 92 -17.37 -0.89 0.58
N GLU A 93 -18.30 0.00 0.27
CA GLU A 93 -19.30 0.48 1.23
C GLU A 93 -20.37 -0.61 1.43
N ASN A 94 -20.04 -1.59 2.27
CA ASN A 94 -20.83 -2.79 2.48
C ASN A 94 -20.70 -3.29 3.93
N ASP A 95 -21.82 -3.33 4.66
CA ASP A 95 -21.88 -3.77 6.06
C ASP A 95 -21.36 -5.19 6.29
N ALA A 96 -21.62 -6.12 5.36
CA ALA A 96 -21.10 -7.49 5.44
C ALA A 96 -19.57 -7.50 5.36
N ASN A 97 -19.00 -6.65 4.50
CA ASN A 97 -17.55 -6.51 4.41
C ASN A 97 -16.95 -5.84 5.65
N THR A 98 -17.61 -4.80 6.18
CA THR A 98 -17.22 -4.15 7.44
C THR A 98 -17.21 -5.15 8.60
N LYS A 99 -18.21 -6.05 8.69
CA LYS A 99 -18.22 -7.14 9.67
C LYS A 99 -17.07 -8.13 9.48
N ARG A 100 -16.70 -8.46 8.24
CA ARG A 100 -15.51 -9.29 7.96
C ARG A 100 -14.22 -8.59 8.40
N LEU A 101 -14.08 -7.31 8.09
CA LEU A 101 -12.94 -6.47 8.49
C LEU A 101 -12.79 -6.44 10.02
N ILE A 102 -13.87 -6.11 10.75
CA ILE A 102 -13.86 -6.07 12.22
C ILE A 102 -13.39 -7.42 12.80
N ARG A 103 -13.93 -8.54 12.28
CA ARG A 103 -13.50 -9.88 12.73
C ARG A 103 -12.01 -10.12 12.45
N ALA A 104 -11.50 -9.72 11.28
CA ALA A 104 -10.10 -9.86 10.92
C ALA A 104 -9.19 -9.06 11.87
N LEU A 105 -9.54 -7.80 12.12
CA LEU A 105 -8.76 -6.89 12.97
C LEU A 105 -8.83 -7.27 14.46
N LYS A 106 -9.99 -7.71 14.97
CA LYS A 106 -10.09 -8.27 16.34
C LYS A 106 -9.18 -9.49 16.51
N ASN A 107 -9.06 -10.32 15.49
CA ASN A 107 -8.17 -11.49 15.48
C ASN A 107 -6.68 -11.16 15.31
N LEU A 108 -6.33 -9.88 15.19
CA LEU A 108 -4.98 -9.35 15.30
C LEU A 108 -4.67 -8.78 16.70
N ASN A 109 -5.64 -8.84 17.64
CA ASN A 109 -5.57 -8.25 18.98
C ASN A 109 -5.27 -6.74 18.95
N LEU A 110 -5.95 -6.01 18.08
CA LEU A 110 -5.83 -4.55 17.96
C LEU A 110 -6.87 -3.87 18.86
N GLU A 111 -6.45 -2.86 19.62
CA GLU A 111 -7.25 -2.23 20.69
C GLU A 111 -8.38 -1.34 20.13
N ASP A 112 -8.11 -0.57 19.07
CA ASP A 112 -9.06 0.44 18.53
C ASP A 112 -10.17 -0.14 17.64
N VAL A 113 -10.26 -1.45 17.50
CA VAL A 113 -11.22 -2.08 16.57
C VAL A 113 -12.65 -1.92 17.05
N TYR A 114 -12.87 -1.77 18.36
CA TYR A 114 -14.19 -1.58 18.94
C TYR A 114 -14.94 -0.37 18.34
N TYR A 115 -14.23 0.71 18.00
CA TYR A 115 -14.86 1.89 17.39
C TYR A 115 -15.52 1.59 16.04
N LEU A 116 -14.99 0.62 15.29
CA LEU A 116 -15.58 0.23 14.00
C LEU A 116 -16.93 -0.50 14.16
N GLU A 117 -17.28 -0.96 15.36
CA GLU A 117 -18.59 -1.56 15.64
C GLU A 117 -19.68 -0.51 15.87
N HIS A 118 -19.30 0.73 16.18
CA HIS A 118 -20.20 1.79 16.58
C HIS A 118 -20.19 3.01 15.66
N TYR A 119 -19.12 3.17 14.86
CA TYR A 119 -18.92 4.34 14.00
C TYR A 119 -18.63 3.93 12.56
N HIS A 120 -19.05 4.78 11.63
CA HIS A 120 -18.79 4.62 10.21
C HIS A 120 -17.32 4.89 9.87
N ILE A 121 -16.83 4.24 8.82
CA ILE A 121 -15.51 4.53 8.25
C ILE A 121 -15.58 5.89 7.53
N LEU A 122 -14.82 6.85 8.04
CA LEU A 122 -14.64 8.17 7.44
C LEU A 122 -13.30 8.21 6.71
N SER A 123 -13.37 8.22 5.38
CA SER A 123 -12.19 8.21 4.50
C SER A 123 -11.24 9.36 4.84
N GLY A 124 -10.00 9.04 5.18
CA GLY A 124 -8.96 10.00 5.60
C GLY A 124 -8.87 10.23 7.11
N PHE A 125 -9.81 9.70 7.91
CA PHE A 125 -9.84 9.87 9.37
C PHE A 125 -9.81 8.54 10.13
N THR A 126 -10.44 7.50 9.59
CA THR A 126 -10.51 6.20 10.27
C THR A 126 -9.22 5.42 10.11
N ASN A 127 -8.42 5.40 11.17
CA ASN A 127 -7.17 4.66 11.26
C ASN A 127 -7.24 3.68 12.43
N VAL A 128 -6.81 2.44 12.22
CA VAL A 128 -6.61 1.45 13.30
C VAL A 128 -5.13 1.29 13.52
N GLN A 129 -4.64 1.55 14.74
CA GLN A 129 -3.23 1.37 15.03
C GLN A 129 -2.90 -0.12 15.11
N TYR A 130 -1.98 -0.58 14.26
CA TYR A 130 -1.40 -1.91 14.40
C TYR A 130 -0.33 -1.86 15.49
N LYS A 131 -0.74 -2.22 16.72
CA LYS A 131 0.11 -2.17 17.93
C LYS A 131 0.72 -0.77 18.08
N HIS A 132 2.04 -0.66 18.20
CA HIS A 132 2.80 0.59 18.25
C HIS A 132 3.63 0.79 16.97
N SER A 133 3.18 0.25 15.82
CA SER A 133 4.02 0.02 14.63
C SER A 133 3.57 0.73 13.35
N PHE A 134 2.30 0.72 12.95
CA PHE A 134 1.83 1.51 11.80
C PHE A 134 0.32 1.65 11.86
N TYR A 135 -0.27 2.47 10.99
CA TYR A 135 -1.72 2.61 10.91
C TYR A 135 -2.28 1.83 9.74
N ILE A 136 -3.39 1.14 9.96
CA ILE A 136 -4.24 0.62 8.90
C ILE A 136 -5.26 1.71 8.62
N ASN A 137 -5.09 2.43 7.52
CA ASN A 137 -5.95 3.53 7.12
C ASN A 137 -7.11 2.97 6.27
N LEU A 138 -8.33 3.18 6.73
CA LEU A 138 -9.54 2.60 6.15
C LEU A 138 -10.31 3.69 5.40
N MET A 139 -10.75 3.39 4.18
CA MET A 139 -11.47 4.36 3.36
C MET A 139 -12.49 3.70 2.45
N HIS A 140 -13.62 4.38 2.23
CA HIS A 140 -14.61 4.05 1.20
C HIS A 140 -14.40 4.83 -0.10
N ARG A 141 -13.63 5.92 -0.04
CA ARG A 141 -13.19 6.69 -1.21
C ARG A 141 -11.73 7.07 -1.06
N THR A 142 -11.03 7.24 -2.17
CA THR A 142 -9.65 7.69 -2.15
C THR A 142 -9.59 9.22 -2.17
N MET A 143 -8.43 9.81 -2.48
CA MET A 143 -8.32 11.27 -2.57
C MET A 143 -9.07 11.85 -3.79
N PHE A 144 -9.28 11.03 -4.82
CA PHE A 144 -9.92 11.43 -6.07
C PHE A 144 -11.08 10.52 -6.48
N PHE A 145 -11.00 9.21 -6.25
CA PHE A 145 -12.06 8.27 -6.64
C PHE A 145 -13.11 8.14 -5.55
N GLU A 146 -14.37 8.13 -5.94
CA GLU A 146 -15.52 8.03 -5.04
C GLU A 146 -15.88 6.56 -4.76
N ALA A 147 -16.72 6.31 -3.74
CA ALA A 147 -17.10 4.94 -3.36
C ALA A 147 -17.70 4.11 -4.50
N LYS A 148 -18.48 4.75 -5.39
CA LYS A 148 -19.05 4.12 -6.59
C LYS A 148 -18.01 3.57 -7.59
N ASP A 149 -16.77 4.08 -7.52
CA ASP A 149 -15.71 3.68 -8.45
C ASP A 149 -15.01 2.39 -7.99
N TYR A 150 -15.21 1.96 -6.74
CA TYR A 150 -14.52 0.83 -6.12
C TYR A 150 -14.54 -0.43 -7.00
N GLU A 151 -15.72 -0.85 -7.47
CA GLU A 151 -15.86 -2.08 -8.26
C GLU A 151 -15.08 -1.99 -9.58
N THR A 152 -15.08 -0.81 -10.21
CA THR A 152 -14.33 -0.57 -11.46
C THR A 152 -12.84 -0.75 -11.24
N TYR A 153 -12.28 -0.19 -10.17
CA TYR A 153 -10.85 -0.29 -9.88
C TYR A 153 -10.45 -1.65 -9.31
N CYS A 154 -11.36 -2.37 -8.66
CA CYS A 154 -11.12 -3.75 -8.22
C CYS A 154 -11.04 -4.73 -9.39
N LYS A 155 -11.94 -4.64 -10.37
CA LYS A 155 -11.87 -5.45 -11.61
C LYS A 155 -10.58 -5.24 -12.40
N ARG A 156 -9.95 -4.09 -12.17
CA ARG A 156 -8.73 -3.64 -12.80
C ARG A 156 -7.49 -4.03 -12.01
N ALA A 157 -7.62 -4.36 -10.72
CA ALA A 157 -6.49 -4.56 -9.81
C ALA A 157 -5.45 -5.58 -10.34
N GLU A 158 -4.19 -5.33 -10.04
CA GLU A 158 -3.13 -6.32 -10.20
C GLU A 158 -3.03 -7.13 -8.91
N VAL A 159 -3.38 -8.43 -8.98
CA VAL A 159 -3.22 -9.34 -7.85
C VAL A 159 -1.75 -9.75 -7.74
N MET A 160 -1.08 -9.32 -6.68
CA MET A 160 0.32 -9.61 -6.42
C MET A 160 0.46 -10.66 -5.32
N THR A 161 1.19 -11.73 -5.60
CA THR A 161 1.48 -12.76 -4.62
C THR A 161 2.74 -12.42 -3.83
N VAL A 162 2.62 -12.34 -2.50
CA VAL A 162 3.75 -12.25 -1.57
C VAL A 162 3.63 -13.37 -0.56
N ASP A 163 4.58 -14.31 -0.59
CA ASP A 163 4.46 -15.60 0.10
C ASP A 163 3.12 -16.30 -0.25
N ASP A 164 2.27 -16.53 0.74
CA ASP A 164 0.93 -17.15 0.64
C ASP A 164 -0.22 -16.12 0.58
N CYS A 165 0.11 -14.83 0.49
CA CYS A 165 -0.88 -13.75 0.42
C CYS A 165 -1.13 -13.33 -1.03
N HIS A 166 -2.39 -13.29 -1.44
CA HIS A 166 -2.84 -12.71 -2.70
C HIS A 166 -3.37 -11.31 -2.44
N ILE A 167 -2.61 -10.30 -2.85
CA ILE A 167 -2.88 -8.91 -2.49
C ILE A 167 -3.46 -8.21 -3.73
N PRO A 168 -4.73 -7.79 -3.73
CA PRO A 168 -5.27 -6.94 -4.79
C PRO A 168 -4.66 -5.55 -4.66
N VAL A 169 -3.82 -5.16 -5.63
CA VAL A 169 -3.12 -3.86 -5.65
C VAL A 169 -3.70 -2.99 -6.76
N MET A 170 -3.99 -1.72 -6.46
CA MET A 170 -4.36 -0.75 -7.49
C MET A 170 -3.23 -0.68 -8.54
N ARG A 171 -3.58 -0.72 -9.82
CA ARG A 171 -2.58 -0.73 -10.89
C ARG A 171 -1.79 0.57 -10.91
N LEU A 172 -0.52 0.47 -11.32
CA LEU A 172 0.38 1.61 -11.37
C LEU A 172 -0.19 2.79 -12.18
N LYS A 173 -0.82 2.51 -13.32
CA LYS A 173 -1.45 3.55 -14.15
C LYS A 173 -2.61 4.26 -13.43
N ASP A 174 -3.38 3.53 -12.65
CA ASP A 174 -4.53 4.07 -11.90
C ASP A 174 -4.03 4.90 -10.68
N ILE A 175 -2.92 4.49 -10.05
CA ILE A 175 -2.24 5.29 -9.00
C ILE A 175 -1.70 6.62 -9.57
N ILE A 176 -1.06 6.58 -10.74
CA ILE A 176 -0.55 7.79 -11.42
C ILE A 176 -1.70 8.74 -11.74
N TRP A 177 -2.77 8.21 -12.33
CA TRP A 177 -3.98 8.99 -12.63
C TRP A 177 -4.51 9.68 -11.39
N GLU A 178 -4.66 8.95 -10.27
CA GLU A 178 -5.20 9.52 -9.03
C GLU A 178 -4.37 10.72 -8.55
N LYS A 179 -3.04 10.58 -8.55
CA LYS A 179 -2.11 11.63 -8.14
C LYS A 179 -2.15 12.84 -9.08
N GLU A 180 -2.21 12.61 -10.39
CA GLU A 180 -2.31 13.67 -11.40
C GLU A 180 -3.63 14.43 -11.27
N ALA A 181 -4.75 13.72 -11.09
CA ALA A 181 -6.07 14.32 -11.02
C ALA A 181 -6.29 15.11 -9.72
N TYR A 182 -5.74 14.64 -8.60
CA TYR A 182 -5.81 15.36 -7.32
C TYR A 182 -4.78 16.50 -7.21
N ASN A 183 -3.67 16.42 -7.97
CA ASN A 183 -2.67 17.48 -8.18
C ASN A 183 -2.08 18.11 -6.89
N ARG A 184 -1.65 17.27 -5.93
CA ARG A 184 -0.90 17.79 -4.77
C ARG A 184 0.56 18.07 -5.11
N GLU A 185 1.08 19.15 -4.54
CA GLU A 185 2.48 19.52 -4.68
C GLU A 185 3.44 18.39 -4.26
N LYS A 186 3.17 17.74 -3.12
CA LYS A 186 4.00 16.62 -2.61
C LYS A 186 4.01 15.36 -3.48
N ASP A 187 3.08 15.25 -4.43
CA ASP A 187 2.98 14.10 -5.35
C ASP A 187 3.74 14.34 -6.67
N ARG A 188 4.17 15.57 -6.97
CA ARG A 188 4.80 15.90 -8.27
C ARG A 188 6.06 15.07 -8.56
N GLU A 189 6.92 14.90 -7.56
CA GLU A 189 8.13 14.08 -7.70
C GLU A 189 7.80 12.58 -7.83
N ASP A 190 6.79 12.11 -7.09
CA ASP A 190 6.33 10.72 -7.15
C ASP A 190 5.82 10.41 -8.56
N ILE A 191 5.01 11.29 -9.16
CA ILE A 191 4.45 11.12 -10.51
C ILE A 191 5.57 10.90 -11.54
N ILE A 192 6.63 11.71 -11.50
CA ILE A 192 7.78 11.58 -12.43
C ILE A 192 8.42 10.19 -12.33
N VAL A 193 8.64 9.70 -11.11
CA VAL A 193 9.28 8.38 -10.89
C VAL A 193 8.33 7.24 -11.30
N LEU A 194 7.05 7.35 -10.95
CA LEU A 194 6.04 6.35 -11.28
C LEU A 194 5.81 6.24 -12.81
N GLN A 195 5.82 7.37 -13.54
CA GLN A 195 5.74 7.37 -15.01
C GLN A 195 6.95 6.69 -15.66
N LYS A 196 8.17 6.92 -15.14
CA LYS A 196 9.37 6.21 -15.59
C LYS A 196 9.28 4.71 -15.30
N LEU A 197 8.81 4.34 -14.11
CA LEU A 197 8.59 2.95 -13.72
C LEU A 197 7.60 2.25 -14.65
N LEU A 198 6.46 2.90 -14.97
CA LEU A 198 5.46 2.39 -15.90
C LEU A 198 6.07 2.18 -17.30
N SER A 199 6.89 3.13 -17.76
CA SER A 199 7.58 3.02 -19.05
C SER A 199 8.54 1.83 -19.11
N GLU A 200 9.31 1.58 -18.04
CA GLU A 200 10.21 0.42 -17.95
C GLU A 200 9.45 -0.91 -17.83
N GLN A 201 8.33 -0.96 -17.12
CA GLN A 201 7.47 -2.15 -17.07
C GLN A 201 6.90 -2.47 -18.46
N ASN A 202 6.46 -1.47 -19.21
CA ASN A 202 5.94 -1.65 -20.57
C ASN A 202 7.01 -2.18 -21.53
N LYS A 203 8.23 -1.62 -21.50
CA LYS A 203 9.35 -2.14 -22.31
C LYS A 203 9.68 -3.60 -21.98
N THR A 204 9.65 -3.96 -20.69
CA THR A 204 9.92 -5.32 -20.24
C THR A 204 8.84 -6.28 -20.74
N ARG A 205 7.56 -5.92 -20.63
CA ARG A 205 6.43 -6.70 -21.16
C ARG A 205 6.53 -6.89 -22.68
N GLN A 206 6.92 -5.85 -23.43
CA GLN A 206 7.11 -5.93 -24.88
C GLN A 206 8.25 -6.87 -25.28
N ARG A 207 9.40 -6.83 -24.59
CA ARG A 207 10.53 -7.75 -24.84
C ARG A 207 10.17 -9.21 -24.58
N VAL A 208 9.50 -9.48 -23.47
CA VAL A 208 9.03 -10.85 -23.15
C VAL A 208 8.00 -11.33 -24.19
N ALA A 209 7.15 -10.44 -24.72
CA ALA A 209 6.22 -10.80 -25.79
C ALA A 209 6.94 -11.08 -27.12
N SER A 210 8.01 -10.34 -27.44
CA SER A 210 8.78 -10.58 -28.67
C SER A 210 9.68 -11.82 -28.62
N ASP A 211 10.14 -12.22 -27.43
CA ASP A 211 11.00 -13.41 -27.26
C ASP A 211 10.21 -14.73 -27.25
N ASN A 212 8.87 -14.66 -27.16
CA ASN A 212 7.96 -15.81 -27.15
C ASN A 212 7.23 -16.03 -28.50
N ILE A 213 7.67 -15.34 -29.57
CA ILE A 213 7.19 -15.46 -30.95
C ILE A 213 8.35 -15.97 -31.80
#